data_AF-A0A8T5NKS7-F1
#
_entry.id   AF-A0A8T5NKS7-F1
#
_cell.length_a   1.000
_cell.length_b   1.000
_cell.length_c   1.000
_cell.angle_alpha   90.00
_cell.angle_beta   90.00
_cell.angle_gamma   90.00
#
_symmetry.space_group_name_H-M   'P 1'
#
loop_
_entity.id
_entity.type
_entity.pdbx_description
1 polymer ?
#
loop_
_entity_poly.entity_id
_entity_poly.type
_entity_poly.pdbx_seq_one_letter_code
_entity_poly.pdbx_strand_id
1 'polypeptide(L)'
;MTVDEVITELKLKIRAKLPPDVTISDVDFEGPELVIYTEEPRKFADNGDLIKGLAKELRKRLVVRPDPKVLVQPEEAIAAITRIVPSESVISNHYFDV
;
A
#
# COMPACT_ATOMS: atom_id res chain seq x y z
N MET A 1 -16.18 4.57 21.83
CA MET A 1 -15.52 5.00 20.59
C MET A 1 -16.10 4.17 19.47
N THR A 2 -16.54 4.80 18.38
CA THR A 2 -16.96 4.08 17.17
C THR A 2 -15.73 3.61 16.40
N VAL A 3 -15.90 2.66 15.47
CA VAL A 3 -14.80 2.19 14.61
C VAL A 3 -14.22 3.36 13.80
N ASP A 4 -15.09 4.23 13.28
CA ASP A 4 -14.70 5.41 12.50
C ASP A 4 -13.83 6.40 13.29
N GLU A 5 -14.12 6.58 14.58
CA GLU A 5 -13.31 7.42 15.48
C GLU A 5 -11.89 6.85 15.64
N VAL A 6 -11.78 5.52 15.81
CA VAL A 6 -10.49 4.82 15.94
C VAL A 6 -9.69 4.92 14.65
N ILE A 7 -10.33 4.72 13.49
CA ILE A 7 -9.70 4.85 12.18
C ILE A 7 -9.19 6.29 11.98
N THR A 8 -10.00 7.28 12.33
CA THR A 8 -9.62 8.70 12.22
C THR A 8 -8.42 9.02 13.11
N GLU A 9 -8.40 8.54 14.35
CA GLU A 9 -7.27 8.72 15.26
C GLU A 9 -6.00 8.06 14.72
N LEU A 10 -6.10 6.84 14.18
CA LEU A 10 -4.97 6.14 13.56
C LEU A 10 -4.45 6.87 12.34
N LYS A 11 -5.34 7.37 11.47
CA LYS A 11 -4.98 8.15 10.28
C LYS A 11 -4.19 9.40 10.66
N LEU A 12 -4.61 10.13 11.71
CA LEU A 12 -3.89 11.29 12.22
C LEU A 12 -2.52 10.92 12.81
N LYS A 13 -2.44 9.86 13.61
CA LYS A 13 -1.17 9.37 14.18
C LYS A 13 -0.18 8.96 13.10
N ILE A 14 -0.64 8.24 12.08
CA ILE A 14 0.21 7.82 10.95
C ILE A 14 0.72 9.05 10.21
N ARG A 15 -0.16 9.98 9.82
CA ARG A 15 0.23 11.21 9.11
C ARG A 15 1.27 12.04 9.86
N ALA A 16 1.17 12.14 11.19
CA ALA A 16 2.14 12.88 12.00
C ALA A 16 3.55 12.25 12.02
N LYS A 17 3.68 10.98 11.63
CA LYS A 17 4.94 10.23 11.61
C LYS A 17 5.53 10.05 10.23
N LEU A 18 4.75 10.29 9.19
CA LEU A 18 5.23 10.23 7.82
C LEU A 18 6.15 11.41 7.53
N PRO A 19 7.21 11.21 6.72
CA PRO A 19 7.97 12.29 6.13
C PRO A 19 7.08 13.27 5.35
N PRO A 20 7.46 14.55 5.20
CA PRO A 20 6.65 15.57 4.52
C PRO A 20 6.31 15.25 3.06
N ASP A 21 7.14 14.43 2.42
CA ASP A 21 6.99 14.00 1.03
C ASP A 21 6.20 12.69 0.89
N VAL A 22 5.74 12.06 1.97
CA VAL A 22 5.01 10.79 1.92
C VAL A 22 3.56 11.00 2.35
N THR A 23 2.62 10.66 1.46
CA THR A 23 1.19 10.84 1.71
C THR A 23 0.42 9.54 1.73
N ILE A 24 -0.72 9.55 2.44
CA ILE A 24 -1.67 8.44 2.51
C ILE A 24 -3.08 8.95 2.19
N SER A 25 -3.78 8.20 1.34
CA SER A 25 -5.16 8.50 0.96
C SER A 25 -6.12 8.01 2.04
N ASP A 26 -5.94 6.77 2.50
CA ASP A 26 -6.80 6.19 3.53
C ASP A 26 -6.14 5.16 4.46
N VAL A 27 -6.87 4.81 5.52
CA VAL A 27 -6.50 3.78 6.49
C VAL A 27 -7.74 2.98 6.83
N ASP A 28 -7.68 1.66 6.78
CA ASP A 28 -8.81 0.80 7.15
C ASP A 28 -8.33 -0.52 7.77
N PHE A 29 -9.23 -1.24 8.43
CA PHE A 29 -9.00 -2.58 8.93
C PHE A 29 -9.55 -3.62 7.95
N GLU A 30 -8.66 -4.38 7.33
CA GLU A 30 -9.02 -5.53 6.49
C GLU A 30 -8.67 -6.82 7.24
N GLY A 31 -9.70 -7.40 7.87
CA GLY A 31 -9.53 -8.56 8.74
C GLY A 31 -8.58 -8.27 9.90
N PRO A 32 -7.45 -8.99 10.05
CA PRO A 32 -6.49 -8.77 11.13
C PRO A 32 -5.45 -7.68 10.82
N GLU A 33 -5.46 -7.11 9.61
CA GLU A 33 -4.45 -6.16 9.14
C GLU A 33 -4.98 -4.72 9.18
N LEU A 34 -4.10 -3.77 9.52
CA LEU A 34 -4.33 -2.35 9.31
C LEU A 34 -3.71 -1.97 7.97
N VAL A 35 -4.57 -1.71 6.99
CA VAL A 35 -4.20 -1.38 5.62
C VAL A 35 -4.07 0.13 5.48
N ILE A 36 -2.97 0.55 4.89
CA ILE A 36 -2.67 1.95 4.58
C ILE A 36 -2.68 2.10 3.06
N TYR A 37 -3.58 2.93 2.56
CA TYR A 37 -3.70 3.25 1.14
C TYR A 37 -2.86 4.48 0.79
N THR A 38 -2.18 4.43 -0.35
CA THR A 38 -1.36 5.53 -0.86
C THR A 38 -1.40 5.60 -2.39
N GLU A 39 -1.43 6.82 -2.92
CA GLU A 39 -1.28 7.08 -4.36
C GLU A 39 0.20 6.99 -4.79
N GLU A 40 1.14 6.86 -3.84
CA GLU A 40 2.59 6.91 -4.07
C GLU A 40 3.30 5.65 -3.53
N PRO A 41 2.89 4.43 -3.94
CA PRO A 41 3.37 3.17 -3.33
C PRO A 41 4.89 2.98 -3.40
N ARG A 42 5.56 3.57 -4.42
CA ARG A 42 7.02 3.50 -4.56
C ARG A 42 7.76 4.14 -3.39
N LYS A 43 7.27 5.25 -2.83
CA LYS A 43 7.92 5.94 -1.70
C LYS A 43 7.97 5.05 -0.45
N PHE A 44 6.96 4.21 -0.27
CA PHE A 44 6.93 3.22 0.81
C PHE A 44 7.82 2.00 0.51
N ALA A 45 7.87 1.56 -0.75
CA ALA A 45 8.73 0.45 -1.16
C ALA A 45 10.23 0.79 -1.03
N ASP A 46 10.62 2.02 -1.40
CA ASP A 46 11.99 2.50 -1.33
C ASP A 46 12.45 2.74 0.14
N ASN A 47 11.50 2.94 1.05
CA ASN A 47 11.76 3.20 2.47
C ASN A 47 11.14 2.15 3.39
N GLY A 48 11.65 0.92 3.32
CA GLY A 48 11.16 -0.21 4.11
C GLY A 48 11.24 -0.01 5.63
N ASP A 49 12.06 0.90 6.14
CA ASP A 49 12.17 1.17 7.58
C ASP A 49 11.02 2.04 8.11
N LEU A 50 10.38 2.84 7.25
CA LEU A 50 9.18 3.61 7.59
C LEU A 50 8.05 2.68 8.05
N ILE A 51 7.76 1.62 7.28
CA ILE A 51 6.69 0.65 7.58
C ILE A 51 7.02 -0.09 8.88
N LYS A 52 8.27 -0.53 9.07
CA LYS A 52 8.71 -1.21 10.29
C LYS A 52 8.56 -0.32 11.52
N GLY A 53 8.90 0.96 11.41
CA GLY A 53 8.77 1.94 12.49
C GLY A 53 7.32 2.11 12.92
N LEU A 54 6.43 2.35 11.96
CA LEU A 54 4.99 2.47 12.20
C LEU A 54 4.42 1.19 12.83
N ALA A 55 4.81 0.01 12.34
CA ALA A 55 4.30 -1.27 12.87
C ALA A 55 4.71 -1.49 14.33
N LYS A 56 5.97 -1.15 14.69
CA LYS A 56 6.47 -1.23 16.07
C LYS A 56 5.75 -0.27 17.00
N GLU A 57 5.51 0.96 16.56
CA GLU A 57 4.86 1.99 17.37
C GLU A 57 3.38 1.65 17.60
N LEU A 58 2.66 1.28 16.54
CA LEU A 58 1.23 0.98 16.61
C LEU A 58 0.93 -0.40 17.17
N ARG A 59 1.92 -1.30 17.24
CA ARG A 59 1.78 -2.72 17.64
C ARG A 59 0.68 -3.43 16.87
N LYS A 60 0.58 -3.14 15.58
CA LYS A 60 -0.41 -3.70 14.64
C LYS A 60 0.30 -4.27 13.42
N ARG A 61 -0.32 -5.26 12.78
CA ARG A 61 0.13 -5.79 11.50
C ARG A 61 -0.25 -4.79 10.40
N LEU A 62 0.74 -4.09 9.86
CA LEU A 62 0.54 -3.08 8.82
C LEU A 62 0.78 -3.67 7.44
N VAL A 63 -0.05 -3.29 6.49
CA VAL A 63 0.16 -3.51 5.06
C VAL A 63 -0.05 -2.20 4.32
N VAL A 64 0.86 -1.87 3.41
CA VAL A 64 0.71 -0.70 2.53
C VAL A 64 0.23 -1.20 1.18
N ARG A 65 -0.87 -0.62 0.68
CA ARG A 65 -1.43 -0.92 -0.64
C ARG A 65 -1.50 0.34 -1.50
N PRO A 66 -1.31 0.21 -2.82
CA PRO A 66 -1.67 1.29 -3.74
C PRO A 66 -3.16 1.60 -3.63
N ASP A 67 -3.51 2.88 -3.71
CA ASP A 67 -4.89 3.32 -3.82
C ASP A 67 -5.51 2.77 -5.12
N PRO A 68 -6.75 2.24 -5.10
CA PRO A 68 -7.41 1.75 -6.31
C PRO A 68 -7.43 2.76 -7.47
N LYS A 69 -7.40 4.06 -7.19
CA LYS A 69 -7.36 5.12 -8.22
C LYS A 69 -6.08 5.16 -9.04
N VAL A 70 -4.97 4.63 -8.50
CA VAL A 70 -3.67 4.60 -9.20
C VAL A 70 -3.34 3.23 -9.80
N LEU A 71 -4.26 2.27 -9.67
CA LEU A 71 -4.14 0.97 -10.32
C LEU A 71 -4.57 1.08 -11.78
N VAL A 72 -3.77 0.47 -12.66
CA VAL A 72 -4.12 0.29 -14.06
C VAL A 72 -4.98 -0.96 -14.24
N GLN A 73 -5.68 -1.05 -15.36
CA GLN A 73 -6.46 -2.24 -15.68
C GLN A 73 -5.56 -3.47 -15.90
N PRO A 74 -6.02 -4.69 -15.58
CA PRO A 74 -5.23 -5.91 -15.74
C PRO A 74 -4.60 -6.07 -17.13
N GLU A 75 -5.32 -5.73 -18.20
CA GLU A 75 -4.84 -5.85 -19.58
C GLU A 75 -3.66 -4.91 -19.85
N GLU A 76 -3.75 -3.67 -19.38
CA GLU A 76 -2.67 -2.67 -19.49
C GLU A 76 -1.45 -3.07 -18.65
N ALA A 77 -1.68 -3.61 -17.45
CA ALA A 77 -0.63 -4.14 -16.60
C ALA A 77 0.12 -5.30 -17.27
N ILE A 78 -0.59 -6.29 -17.83
CA ILE A 78 0.03 -7.43 -18.53
C ILE A 78 0.86 -6.95 -19.72
N ALA A 79 0.35 -6.00 -20.50
CA ALA A 79 1.09 -5.42 -21.63
C ALA A 79 2.37 -4.70 -21.16
N ALA A 80 2.28 -3.93 -20.08
CA ALA A 80 3.44 -3.26 -19.49
C ALA A 80 4.47 -4.26 -18.95
N ILE A 81 4.04 -5.31 -18.24
CA ILE A 81 4.90 -6.36 -17.70
C ILE A 81 5.63 -7.09 -18.82
N THR A 82 4.93 -7.50 -19.88
CA THR A 82 5.51 -8.22 -21.03
C THR A 82 6.53 -7.38 -21.79
N ARG A 83 6.39 -6.04 -21.77
CA ARG A 83 7.37 -5.13 -22.38
C ARG A 83 8.63 -4.94 -21.53
N ILE A 84 8.49 -4.99 -20.21
CA ILE A 84 9.59 -4.74 -19.25
C ILE A 84 10.38 -6.03 -18.99
N VAL A 85 9.68 -7.15 -18.82
CA VAL A 85 10.27 -8.44 -18.49
C VAL A 85 10.76 -9.12 -19.77
N PRO A 86 12.00 -9.64 -19.81
CA PRO A 86 12.53 -10.31 -20.99
C PRO A 86 11.73 -11.56 -21.39
N SER A 87 11.59 -11.79 -22.69
CA SER A 87 10.79 -12.90 -23.25
C SER A 87 11.24 -14.30 -22.80
N GLU A 88 12.53 -14.46 -22.49
CA GLU A 88 13.12 -15.68 -21.96
C GLU A 88 12.65 -16.04 -20.54
N SER A 89 11.93 -15.13 -19.87
CA SER A 89 11.38 -15.38 -18.53
C SER A 89 10.17 -16.32 -18.55
N VAL A 90 9.58 -16.57 -19.73
CA VAL A 90 8.47 -17.51 -19.97
C VAL A 90 7.37 -17.41 -18.90
N ILE A 91 6.79 -16.22 -18.74
CA ILE A 91 5.69 -15.99 -17.79
C ILE A 91 4.49 -16.87 -18.18
N SER A 92 4.05 -17.75 -17.28
CA SER A 92 2.99 -18.72 -17.54
C SER A 92 1.58 -18.16 -17.33
N ASN A 93 1.39 -17.35 -16.28
CA ASN A 93 0.09 -16.76 -15.96
C ASN A 93 0.26 -15.48 -15.12
N HIS A 94 -0.78 -14.65 -15.10
CA HIS A 94 -0.88 -13.46 -14.28
C HIS A 94 -2.12 -13.58 -13.39
N TYR A 95 -2.02 -13.21 -12.11
CA TYR A 95 -3.14 -13.14 -11.19
C TYR A 95 -3.13 -11.78 -10.49
N PHE A 96 -4.27 -11.10 -10.52
CA PHE A 96 -4.48 -9.82 -9.85
C PHE A 96 -5.40 -10.07 -8.67
N ASP A 97 -4.86 -9.87 -7.47
CA ASP A 97 -5.63 -9.95 -6.23
C ASP A 97 -6.36 -8.61 -6.04
N VAL A 98 -7.69 -8.65 -6.23
CA VAL A 98 -8.59 -7.49 -6.14
C VAL A 98 -9.47 -7.56 -4.91
#